data_AF-A0A9X3GMU1-F1
#
_entry.id   AF-A0A9X3GMU1-F1
#
_cell.length_a   1.000
_cell.length_b   1.000
_cell.length_c   1.000
_cell.angle_alpha   90.00
_cell.angle_beta   90.00
_cell.angle_gamma   90.00
#
_symmetry.space_group_name_H-M   'P 1'
#
loop_
_entity.id
_entity.type
_entity.pdbx_description
1 polymer ?
#
loop_
_entity_poly.entity_id
_entity_poly.type
_entity_poly.pdbx_seq_one_letter_code
_entity_poly.pdbx_strand_id
1 'polypeptide(L)' 'MLLEFYRKRVAAMVIELTREDPHVVKLVIARLRKAGDIAPDDLVYLDRIADKWIRIARANRAKA' A
#
# COMPACT_ATOMS: atom_id res chain seq x y z
N MET A 1 -13.28 -14.44 9.43
CA MET A 1 -13.62 -13.19 10.17
C MET A 1 -12.41 -12.44 10.72
N LEU A 2 -11.54 -13.03 11.55
CA LEU A 2 -10.41 -12.30 12.15
C LEU A 2 -9.36 -11.80 11.12
N LEU A 3 -9.03 -12.66 10.15
CA LEU A 3 -8.09 -12.37 9.06
C LEU A 3 -8.54 -11.20 8.17
N GLU A 4 -9.84 -11.09 7.89
CA GLU A 4 -10.37 -9.98 7.09
C GLU A 4 -10.33 -8.65 7.84
N PHE A 5 -10.57 -8.68 9.15
CA PHE A 5 -10.44 -7.49 10.00
C PHE A 5 -8.99 -7.02 10.10
N TYR A 6 -8.06 -7.96 10.22
CA TYR A 6 -6.63 -7.68 10.20
C TYR A 6 -6.19 -7.08 8.85
N ARG A 7 -6.61 -7.69 7.72
CA ARG A 7 -6.36 -7.17 6.37
C ARG A 7 -6.91 -5.76 6.17
N LYS A 8 -8.14 -5.50 6.63
CA LYS A 8 -8.75 -4.15 6.57
C LYS A 8 -7.98 -3.13 7.39
N ARG A 9 -7.49 -3.52 8.57
CA ARG A 9 -6.70 -2.65 9.46
C ARG A 9 -5.32 -2.34 8.90
N VAL A 10 -4.65 -3.33 8.32
CA VAL A 10 -3.39 -3.14 7.59
C VAL A 10 -3.61 -2.26 6.36
N ALA A 11 -4.67 -2.51 5.59
CA ALA A 11 -5.02 -1.66 4.44
C ALA A 11 -5.31 -0.20 4.86
N ALA A 12 -6.05 0.01 5.94
CA ALA A 12 -6.32 1.34 6.48
C ALA A 12 -5.04 2.06 6.94
N MET A 13 -4.14 1.35 7.62
CA MET A 13 -2.85 1.89 8.04
C MET A 13 -1.94 2.21 6.84
N VAL A 14 -1.94 1.34 5.82
CA VAL A 14 -1.22 1.61 4.56
C VAL A 14 -1.80 2.83 3.87
N ILE A 15 -3.12 2.97 3.79
CA ILE A 15 -3.80 4.15 3.22
C ILE A 15 -3.40 5.43 3.98
N GLU A 16 -3.36 5.41 5.31
CA GLU A 16 -2.89 6.57 6.09
C GLU A 16 -1.42 6.90 5.80
N LEU A 17 -0.54 5.89 5.74
CA LEU A 17 0.87 6.06 5.36
C LEU A 17 1.04 6.58 3.92
N THR A 18 0.15 6.20 3.00
CA THR A 18 0.20 6.65 1.59
C THR A 18 -0.12 8.14 1.41
N ARG A 19 -0.78 8.76 2.40
CA ARG A 19 -1.23 10.16 2.32
C ARG A 19 -0.08 11.16 2.40
N GLU A 20 1.06 10.76 2.98
CA GLU A 20 2.22 11.64 3.14
C GLU A 20 3.28 11.46 2.04
N ASP A 21 3.55 10.24 1.59
CA ASP A 21 4.41 9.99 0.42
C ASP A 21 4.07 8.65 -0.27
N PRO A 22 3.60 8.68 -1.54
CA PRO A 22 3.34 7.50 -2.35
C PRO A 22 4.55 6.56 -2.52
N HIS A 23 5.77 7.06 -2.36
CA HIS A 23 6.99 6.26 -2.46
C HIS A 23 7.22 5.36 -1.23
N VAL A 24 6.73 5.76 -0.06
CA VAL A 24 6.86 4.99 1.20
C VAL A 24 6.04 3.69 1.15
N VAL A 25 5.00 3.65 0.32
CA VAL A 25 4.09 2.51 0.16
C VAL A 25 4.82 1.24 -0.29
N LYS A 26 5.74 1.37 -1.26
CA LYS A 26 6.53 0.21 -1.74
C LYS A 26 7.51 -0.30 -0.70
N LEU A 27 8.07 0.59 0.13
CA LEU A 27 8.92 0.23 1.27
C LEU A 27 8.15 -0.57 2.33
N VAL A 28 6.90 -0.16 2.62
CA VAL A 28 6.03 -0.87 3.55
C VAL A 28 5.64 -2.25 3.00
N ILE A 29 5.27 -2.35 1.71
CA ILE A 29 4.98 -3.63 1.07
C ILE A 29 6.19 -4.57 1.10
N ALA A 30 7.40 -4.05 0.85
CA ALA A 30 8.63 -4.84 0.94
C ALA A 30 8.89 -5.35 2.37
N ARG A 31 8.63 -4.52 3.39
CA ARG A 31 8.71 -4.92 4.81
C ARG A 31 7.70 -6.01 5.16
N LEU A 32 6.45 -5.87 4.71
CA LEU A 32 5.40 -6.85 4.93
C LEU A 32 5.69 -8.18 4.22
N ARG A 33 6.24 -8.12 3.00
CA ARG A 33 6.73 -9.31 2.28
C ARG A 33 7.84 -10.02 3.04
N LYS A 34 8.75 -9.27 3.65
CA LYS A 34 9.84 -9.83 4.47
C LYS A 34 9.34 -10.42 5.79
N ALA A 35 8.28 -9.86 6.37
CA ALA A 35 7.67 -10.38 7.59
C ALA A 35 6.93 -11.72 7.36
N GLY A 36 6.37 -11.95 6.16
CA GLY A 36 5.72 -13.21 5.81
C GLY A 36 4.30 -13.39 6.39
N ASP A 37 3.82 -12.43 7.18
CA ASP A 37 2.49 -12.43 7.83
C ASP A 37 1.34 -12.12 6.86
N ILE A 38 1.65 -11.82 5.59
CA ILE A 38 0.66 -11.49 4.56
C ILE A 38 0.83 -12.44 3.38
N ALA A 39 -0.28 -12.98 2.88
CA ALA A 39 -0.28 -13.84 1.72
C ALA A 39 0.33 -13.13 0.50
N PRO A 40 1.15 -13.81 -0.32
CA PRO A 40 1.76 -13.22 -1.51
C PRO A 40 0.77 -12.55 -2.45
N ASP A 41 -0.43 -13.12 -2.61
CA ASP A 41 -1.50 -12.58 -3.47
C ASP A 41 -2.07 -11.26 -2.96
N ASP A 42 -2.20 -11.11 -1.63
CA ASP A 42 -2.65 -9.85 -1.01
C ASP A 42 -1.60 -8.74 -1.22
N LEU A 43 -0.31 -9.10 -1.21
CA LEU A 43 0.78 -8.15 -1.48
C LEU A 43 0.79 -7.69 -2.93
N VAL A 44 0.43 -8.56 -3.89
CA VAL A 44 0.26 -8.18 -5.30
C VAL A 44 -0.87 -7.17 -5.47
N TYR A 45 -1.98 -7.36 -4.74
CA TYR A 45 -3.08 -6.40 -4.74
C TYR A 45 -2.66 -5.03 -4.18
N LEU A 46 -1.89 -5.02 -3.08
CA LEU A 46 -1.35 -3.79 -2.50
C LEU A 46 -0.37 -3.07 -3.43
N ASP A 47 0.52 -3.79 -4.14
CA ASP A 47 1.47 -3.18 -5.08
C ASP A 47 0.75 -2.52 -6.27
N ARG A 48 -0.33 -3.12 -6.77
CA ARG A 48 -1.17 -2.51 -7.82
C ARG A 48 -1.85 -1.23 -7.35
N ILE A 49 -2.34 -1.19 -6.11
CA ILE A 49 -2.91 0.03 -5.53
C ILE A 49 -1.82 1.10 -5.41
N ALA A 50 -0.65 0.74 -4.91
CA ALA A 50 0.49 1.65 -4.79
C ALA A 50 0.87 2.28 -6.15
N ASP A 51 0.96 1.47 -7.21
CA ASP A 51 1.26 1.97 -8.56
C ASP A 51 0.21 2.96 -9.09
N LYS A 52 -1.06 2.75 -8.78
CA LYS A 52 -2.15 3.67 -9.17
C LYS A 52 -2.04 4.99 -8.43
N TRP A 53 -1.77 4.95 -7.13
CA TRP A 53 -1.59 6.14 -6.30
C TRP A 53 -0.35 6.95 -6.70
N ILE A 54 0.78 6.31 -6.97
CA ILE A 54 1.99 6.96 -7.49
C ILE A 54 1.69 7.68 -8.81
N ARG A 55 0.94 7.04 -9.71
CA ARG A 55 0.50 7.67 -10.97
C ARG A 55 -0.34 8.92 -10.74
N ILE A 56 -1.32 8.86 -9.83
CA ILE A 56 -2.18 10.01 -9.50
C ILE A 56 -1.35 11.14 -8.88
N ALA A 57 -0.47 10.82 -7.93
CA ALA A 57 0.38 11.82 -7.28
C ALA A 57 1.34 12.50 -8.28
N ARG A 58 1.94 11.75 -9.21
CA ARG A 58 2.74 12.31 -10.31
C ARG A 58 1.91 13.22 -11.21
N ALA A 59 0.71 12.80 -11.58
CA ALA A 59 -0.19 13.60 -12.42
C ALA A 59 -0.61 14.91 -11.72
N ASN A 60 -0.83 14.87 -10.40
CA ASN A 60 -1.15 16.07 -9.62
C ASN A 60 0.05 17.01 -9.49
N ARG A 61 1.26 16.49 -9.26
CA ARG A 61 2.49 17.30 -9.26
C ARG A 61 2.76 17.97 -10.60
N ALA A 62 2.44 17.32 -11.72
CA ALA A 62 2.63 17.89 -13.05
C ALA A 62 1.60 18.98 -13.41
N LYS A 63 0.52 19.11 -12.64
CA LYS A 63 -0.53 20.14 -12.82
C LYS A 63 -0.37 21.35 -11.90
N ALA A 64 0.47 21.25 -10.88
CA ALA A 64 0.78 22.32 -9.93
C ALA A 64 1.97 23.14 -10.43
#